data_AF-A0A2P2I8E1-F1
#
_entry.id   AF-A0A2P2I8E1-F1
#
_cell.length_a   1.000
_cell.length_b   1.000
_cell.length_c   1.000
_cell.angle_alpha   90.00
_cell.angle_beta   90.00
_cell.angle_gamma   90.00
#
_symmetry.space_group_name_H-M   'P 1'
#
loop_
_entity.id
_entity.type
_entity.pdbx_description
1 polymer ?
#
loop_
_entity_poly.entity_id
_entity_poly.type
_entity_poly.pdbx_seq_one_letter_code
_entity_poly.pdbx_strand_id
1 'polypeptide(L)'
;MVSASNKTGNDNKEDKKGRGASQTNSLSATNGHLSAGTSVTTLLSAGAADTGDEQEKEEVPKRVGKAYQADIPDFQQSSDEQLERCPERALLVWAPNSTLTEQQLEEYLWLAKDKYGYNAEQALGMLFWHRHDL
;
A
#
# COMPACT_ATOMS: atom_id res chain seq x y z
N MET A 1 -11.67 57.59 29.61
CA MET A 1 -12.40 57.64 30.89
C MET A 1 -13.88 57.79 30.58
N VAL A 2 -14.73 57.17 31.40
CA VAL A 2 -16.21 57.19 31.46
C VAL A 2 -16.99 56.09 30.73
N SER A 3 -17.28 55.04 31.51
CA SER A 3 -18.49 54.20 31.52
C SER A 3 -19.75 55.09 31.67
N ALA A 4 -21.02 54.68 31.56
CA ALA A 4 -21.76 53.42 31.52
C ALA A 4 -23.20 53.74 31.02
N SER A 5 -24.02 52.72 30.70
CA SER A 5 -25.50 52.66 30.86
C SER A 5 -26.02 51.45 30.06
N ASN A 6 -26.96 50.59 30.49
CA ASN A 6 -28.03 50.72 31.47
C ASN A 6 -28.41 49.38 32.11
N LYS A 7 -29.02 49.54 33.29
CA LYS A 7 -29.68 48.60 34.18
C LYS A 7 -31.13 48.34 33.73
N THR A 8 -31.58 47.08 33.76
CA THR A 8 -32.94 46.75 34.24
C THR A 8 -32.93 45.31 34.77
N GLY A 9 -33.25 45.16 36.05
CA GLY A 9 -33.41 43.86 36.70
C GLY A 9 -34.86 43.39 36.65
N ASN A 10 -35.04 42.08 36.81
CA ASN A 10 -36.29 41.54 37.33
C ASN A 10 -35.95 40.34 38.22
N ASP A 11 -36.46 40.39 39.45
CA ASP A 11 -36.21 39.46 40.56
C ASP A 11 -37.26 38.34 40.62
N ASN A 12 -36.88 37.28 41.35
CA ASN A 12 -37.68 36.18 41.93
C ASN A 12 -37.94 34.95 41.05
N LYS A 13 -37.30 33.81 41.39
CA LYS A 13 -37.70 32.96 42.53
C LYS A 13 -36.87 31.66 42.52
N GLU A 14 -36.06 31.45 43.56
CA GLU A 14 -35.40 30.17 43.81
C GLU A 14 -36.40 29.14 44.37
N ASP A 15 -36.39 27.92 43.82
CA ASP A 15 -36.73 26.70 44.56
C ASP A 15 -36.01 25.48 43.97
N LYS A 16 -35.03 25.01 44.75
CA LYS A 16 -34.53 23.63 44.95
C LYS A 16 -34.68 22.55 43.86
N LYS A 17 -33.50 22.06 43.46
CA LYS A 17 -33.02 20.66 43.57
C LYS A 17 -33.77 19.57 42.76
N GLY A 18 -33.16 19.15 41.64
CA GLY A 18 -33.49 17.89 40.98
C GLY A 18 -32.47 17.53 39.92
N ARG A 19 -31.75 16.42 40.11
CA ARG A 19 -30.67 15.92 39.25
C ARG A 19 -31.24 15.30 37.96
N GLY A 20 -30.54 15.53 36.85
CA GLY A 20 -30.21 14.47 35.88
C GLY A 20 -30.97 14.45 34.56
N ALA A 21 -30.19 14.19 33.50
CA ALA A 21 -30.56 13.79 32.14
C ALA A 21 -30.93 14.88 31.11
N SER A 22 -29.93 15.30 30.34
CA SER A 22 -30.12 15.67 28.92
C SER A 22 -28.85 15.36 28.13
N GLN A 23 -28.93 14.22 27.44
CA GLN A 23 -28.42 13.93 26.09
C GLN A 23 -27.21 14.74 25.61
N THR A 24 -26.01 14.17 25.77
CA THR A 24 -24.86 14.51 24.93
C THR A 24 -24.78 13.51 23.78
N ASN A 25 -24.84 14.04 22.57
CA ASN A 25 -24.64 13.35 21.31
C ASN A 25 -23.20 12.81 21.24
N SER A 26 -23.01 11.50 21.34
CA SER A 26 -21.71 10.83 21.10
C SER A 26 -21.85 9.86 19.93
N LEU A 27 -21.42 10.29 18.75
CA LEU A 27 -21.14 9.38 17.64
C LEU A 27 -19.83 8.64 17.95
N SER A 28 -19.93 7.54 18.69
CA SER A 28 -18.84 6.56 18.81
C SER A 28 -19.05 5.48 17.75
N ALA A 29 -18.20 5.46 16.73
CA ALA A 29 -18.07 4.31 15.85
C ALA A 29 -17.52 3.13 16.66
N THR A 30 -18.39 2.21 17.06
CA THR A 30 -18.00 0.97 17.74
C THR A 30 -17.66 -0.09 16.70
N ASN A 31 -16.38 -0.42 16.59
CA ASN A 31 -15.90 -1.54 15.78
C ASN A 31 -16.45 -2.87 16.34
N GLY A 32 -17.24 -3.56 15.51
CA GLY A 32 -17.32 -5.02 15.42
C GLY A 32 -17.50 -5.82 16.72
N HIS A 33 -18.71 -5.83 17.28
CA HIS A 33 -19.15 -6.88 18.19
C HIS A 33 -19.82 -8.00 17.36
N LEU A 34 -19.06 -9.05 17.01
CA LEU A 34 -19.61 -10.26 16.41
C LEU A 34 -20.03 -11.22 17.52
N SER A 35 -21.34 -11.43 17.61
CA SER A 35 -22.02 -12.36 18.50
C SER A 35 -21.45 -13.78 18.43
N ALA A 36 -21.33 -14.41 19.59
CA ALA A 36 -21.11 -15.84 19.73
C ALA A 36 -22.24 -16.63 19.03
N GLY A 37 -21.98 -17.05 17.79
CA GLY A 37 -22.77 -18.03 17.06
C GLY A 37 -22.18 -19.41 17.30
N THR A 38 -22.85 -20.21 18.12
CA THR A 38 -22.65 -21.65 18.24
C THR A 38 -22.75 -22.31 16.86
N SER A 39 -21.63 -22.80 16.32
CA SER A 39 -21.62 -23.61 15.09
C SER A 39 -20.94 -24.95 15.34
N VAL A 40 -21.77 -25.89 15.77
CA VAL A 40 -21.73 -27.35 15.59
C VAL A 40 -20.41 -27.98 15.12
N THR A 41 -19.60 -28.41 16.08
CA THR A 41 -18.72 -29.57 15.89
C THR A 41 -19.55 -30.85 15.95
N THR A 42 -19.23 -31.81 15.08
CA THR A 42 -19.74 -33.20 14.97
C THR A 42 -20.76 -33.40 13.86
N LEU A 43 -20.31 -33.99 12.73
CA LEU A 43 -20.88 -35.18 12.07
C LEU A 43 -20.14 -35.38 10.73
N LEU A 44 -19.01 -36.11 10.72
CA LEU A 44 -18.54 -36.75 9.50
C LEU A 44 -18.49 -38.27 9.73
N SER A 45 -19.41 -38.92 9.03
CA SER A 45 -19.68 -40.36 9.01
C SER A 45 -18.47 -41.13 8.51
N ALA A 46 -18.19 -42.25 9.18
CA ALA A 46 -17.37 -43.32 8.62
C ALA A 46 -17.98 -43.82 7.30
N GLY A 47 -17.15 -44.14 6.31
CA GLY A 47 -17.62 -44.85 5.12
C GLY A 47 -16.68 -44.82 3.93
N ALA A 48 -16.09 -46.00 3.68
CA ALA A 48 -15.66 -46.55 2.39
C ALA A 48 -14.30 -46.11 1.82
N ALA A 49 -13.42 -47.11 1.74
CA ALA A 49 -12.33 -47.15 0.79
C ALA A 49 -12.90 -47.19 -0.63
N ASP A 50 -12.46 -46.29 -1.49
CA ASP A 50 -12.53 -46.42 -2.93
C ASP A 50 -11.12 -46.22 -3.49
N THR A 51 -10.70 -47.17 -4.31
CA THR A 51 -9.36 -47.24 -4.89
C THR A 51 -9.50 -46.77 -6.33
N GLY A 52 -9.27 -45.48 -6.57
CA GLY A 52 -9.28 -44.87 -7.90
C GLY A 52 -7.99 -44.11 -8.13
N ASP A 53 -7.12 -44.64 -8.99
CA ASP A 53 -5.98 -43.92 -9.56
C ASP A 53 -6.49 -42.86 -10.54
N GLU A 54 -7.00 -41.76 -10.01
CA GLU A 54 -7.08 -40.49 -10.71
C GLU A 54 -6.14 -39.55 -9.96
N GLN A 55 -5.14 -39.01 -10.65
CA GLN A 55 -4.22 -38.03 -10.07
C GLN A 55 -4.96 -36.70 -9.95
N GLU A 56 -5.99 -36.70 -9.10
CA GLU A 56 -6.69 -35.54 -8.62
C GLU A 56 -5.61 -34.65 -8.02
N LYS A 57 -5.49 -33.43 -8.55
CA LYS A 57 -4.61 -32.41 -8.02
C LYS A 57 -5.12 -32.09 -6.62
N GLU A 58 -4.66 -32.86 -5.63
CA GLU A 58 -5.06 -32.76 -4.22
C GLU A 58 -4.90 -31.29 -3.83
N GLU A 59 -6.02 -30.57 -3.73
CA GLU A 59 -5.99 -29.13 -3.54
C GLU A 59 -5.56 -28.88 -2.09
N VAL A 60 -4.26 -28.74 -1.90
CA VAL A 60 -3.70 -28.43 -0.58
C VAL A 60 -4.33 -27.12 -0.11
N PRO A 61 -5.06 -27.12 1.02
CA PRO A 61 -5.71 -25.93 1.50
C PRO A 61 -4.66 -24.85 1.82
N LYS A 62 -4.92 -23.63 1.35
CA LYS A 62 -4.05 -22.48 1.60
C LYS A 62 -4.02 -22.20 3.10
N ARG A 63 -2.84 -22.30 3.70
CA ARG A 63 -2.63 -22.05 5.13
C ARG A 63 -2.65 -20.54 5.41
N VAL A 64 -3.32 -20.14 6.50
CA VAL A 64 -3.47 -18.73 6.89
C VAL A 64 -2.98 -18.55 8.32
N GLY A 65 -2.21 -17.48 8.57
CA GLY A 65 -1.72 -17.10 9.90
C GLY A 65 -0.41 -16.31 9.82
N LYS A 66 0.05 -15.75 10.94
CA LYS A 66 1.28 -14.92 11.01
C LYS A 66 2.54 -15.62 10.49
N ALA A 67 2.60 -16.95 10.63
CA ALA A 67 3.72 -17.75 10.10
C ALA A 67 3.72 -17.89 8.57
N TYR A 68 2.63 -17.50 7.90
CA TYR A 68 2.40 -17.70 6.47
C TYR A 68 2.08 -16.40 5.72
N GLN A 69 1.73 -15.32 6.44
CA GLN A 69 1.43 -14.01 5.88
C GLN A 69 2.69 -13.12 5.91
N ALA A 70 2.87 -12.30 4.87
CA ALA A 70 3.91 -11.29 4.86
C ALA A 70 3.50 -10.08 5.72
N ASP A 71 4.48 -9.48 6.39
CA ASP A 71 4.29 -8.18 7.03
C ASP A 71 4.17 -7.12 5.93
N ILE A 72 3.01 -6.48 5.87
CA ILE A 72 2.72 -5.44 4.88
C ILE A 72 3.35 -4.13 5.40
N PRO A 73 4.32 -3.55 4.69
CA PRO A 73 4.89 -2.26 5.11
C PRO A 73 3.87 -1.13 5.01
N ASP A 74 4.03 -0.11 5.84
CA ASP A 74 3.24 1.11 5.76
C ASP A 74 3.47 1.84 4.43
N PHE A 75 2.43 2.51 3.94
CA PHE A 75 2.52 3.28 2.71
C PHE A 75 3.49 4.46 2.87
N GLN A 76 4.56 4.47 2.06
CA GLN A 76 5.50 5.58 1.97
C GLN A 76 5.27 6.35 0.66
N GLN A 77 5.10 7.66 0.76
CA GLN A 77 4.69 8.51 -0.37
C GLN A 77 5.87 8.97 -1.26
N SER A 78 7.12 8.87 -0.79
CA SER A 78 8.32 9.32 -1.48
C SER A 78 8.97 8.17 -2.28
N SER A 79 8.66 8.08 -3.58
CA SER A 79 9.32 7.15 -4.51
C SER A 79 10.82 7.45 -4.68
N ASP A 80 11.20 8.72 -4.64
CA ASP A 80 12.58 9.15 -4.95
C ASP A 80 13.56 8.79 -3.84
N GLU A 81 13.11 8.71 -2.59
CA GLU A 81 13.97 8.30 -1.47
C GLU A 81 14.33 6.82 -1.51
N GLN A 82 13.60 5.99 -2.26
CA GLN A 82 13.84 4.54 -2.32
C GLN A 82 15.02 4.19 -3.23
N LEU A 83 15.18 4.89 -4.36
CA LEU A 83 16.26 4.62 -5.31
C LEU A 83 17.62 5.05 -4.72
N GLU A 84 17.64 6.17 -4.00
CA GLU A 84 18.82 6.69 -3.27
C GLU A 84 19.18 5.87 -2.03
N ARG A 85 18.24 5.11 -1.45
CA ARG A 85 18.48 4.35 -0.21
C ARG A 85 19.25 3.06 -0.44
N CYS A 86 19.27 2.55 -1.66
CA CYS A 86 19.95 1.30 -1.99
C CYS A 86 20.66 1.35 -3.36
N PRO A 87 21.66 2.23 -3.53
CA PRO A 87 22.42 2.33 -4.77
C PRO A 87 23.17 1.02 -5.12
N GLU A 88 23.42 0.14 -4.14
CA GLU A 88 24.01 -1.17 -4.38
C GLU A 88 23.07 -2.19 -5.03
N ARG A 89 21.75 -1.94 -5.07
CA ARG A 89 20.76 -2.92 -5.58
C ARG A 89 20.57 -2.86 -7.08
N ALA A 90 20.86 -1.74 -7.72
CA ALA A 90 20.74 -1.57 -9.16
C ALA A 90 21.65 -0.44 -9.67
N LEU A 91 22.23 -0.64 -10.85
CA LEU A 91 22.96 0.40 -11.57
C LEU A 91 22.07 0.99 -12.66
N LEU A 92 21.91 2.31 -12.71
CA LEU A 92 21.23 2.98 -13.81
C LEU A 92 22.12 2.93 -15.07
N VAL A 93 21.72 2.10 -16.04
CA VAL A 93 22.46 1.92 -17.31
C VAL A 93 21.91 2.81 -18.43
N TRP A 94 20.64 3.22 -18.37
CA TRP A 94 20.03 4.03 -19.42
C TRP A 94 18.88 4.87 -18.88
N ALA A 95 18.73 6.08 -19.43
CA ALA A 95 17.55 6.90 -19.30
C ALA A 95 17.18 7.52 -20.65
N PRO A 96 15.88 7.68 -20.96
CA PRO A 96 15.44 8.38 -22.18
C PRO A 96 15.94 9.83 -22.23
N ASN A 97 16.26 10.32 -23.43
CA ASN A 97 16.66 11.70 -23.67
C ASN A 97 15.79 12.31 -24.77
N SER A 98 15.19 13.47 -24.52
CA SER A 98 14.28 14.15 -25.46
C SER A 98 14.99 14.74 -26.69
N THR A 99 16.30 14.96 -26.61
CA THR A 99 17.11 15.53 -27.69
C THR A 99 17.60 14.46 -28.66
N LEU A 100 17.68 13.21 -28.21
CA LEU A 100 18.14 12.08 -29.01
C LEU A 100 16.96 11.49 -29.78
N THR A 101 17.02 11.51 -31.11
CA THR A 101 15.98 10.91 -31.96
C THR A 101 16.13 9.39 -32.07
N GLU A 102 15.02 8.68 -32.26
CA GLU A 102 15.04 7.21 -32.40
C GLU A 102 16.02 6.74 -33.50
N GLN A 103 16.03 7.43 -34.64
CA GLN A 103 16.89 7.06 -35.77
C GLN A 103 18.39 7.15 -35.42
N GLN A 104 18.81 8.18 -34.68
CA GLN A 104 20.19 8.32 -34.25
C GLN A 104 20.58 7.25 -33.22
N LEU A 105 19.64 6.86 -32.36
CA LEU A 105 19.85 5.77 -31.40
C LEU A 105 20.04 4.42 -32.12
N GLU A 106 19.20 4.14 -33.12
CA GLU A 106 19.32 2.93 -33.94
C GLU A 106 20.64 2.88 -34.71
N GLU A 107 21.06 4.01 -35.31
CA GLU A 107 22.34 4.11 -36.02
C GLU A 107 23.51 3.83 -35.08
N TYR A 108 23.48 4.40 -33.87
CA TYR A 108 24.49 4.15 -32.85
C TYR A 108 24.52 2.68 -32.39
N LEU A 109 23.36 2.09 -32.11
CA LEU A 109 23.24 0.68 -31.72
C LEU A 109 23.78 -0.25 -32.81
N TRP A 110 23.47 0.05 -34.07
CA TRP A 110 23.96 -0.70 -35.21
C TRP A 110 25.49 -0.58 -35.33
N LEU A 111 26.04 0.63 -35.25
CA LEU A 111 27.48 0.89 -35.29
C LEU A 111 28.21 0.17 -34.15
N ALA A 112 27.70 0.28 -32.93
CA ALA A 112 28.28 -0.36 -31.74
C ALA A 112 28.35 -1.88 -31.88
N LYS A 113 27.29 -2.49 -32.43
CA LYS A 113 27.23 -3.92 -32.69
C LYS A 113 28.14 -4.35 -33.84
N ASP A 114 28.09 -3.66 -34.97
CA ASP A 114 28.80 -4.05 -36.20
C ASP A 114 30.32 -3.81 -36.10
N LYS A 115 30.74 -2.64 -35.61
CA LYS A 115 32.16 -2.25 -35.51
C LYS A 115 32.86 -2.85 -34.30
N TYR A 116 32.18 -2.85 -33.14
CA TYR A 116 32.81 -3.12 -31.86
C TYR A 116 32.28 -4.39 -31.17
N GLY A 117 31.22 -5.01 -31.71
CA GLY A 117 30.64 -6.22 -31.14
C GLY A 117 29.94 -6.00 -29.79
N TYR A 118 29.63 -4.76 -29.43
CA TYR A 118 28.92 -4.47 -28.19
C TYR A 118 27.47 -4.96 -28.27
N ASN A 119 26.96 -5.46 -27.14
CA ASN A 119 25.53 -5.71 -26.99
C ASN A 119 24.78 -4.38 -26.76
N ALA A 120 23.44 -4.43 -26.85
CA ALA A 120 22.62 -3.23 -26.71
C ALA A 120 22.77 -2.56 -25.34
N GLU A 121 22.83 -3.34 -24.25
CA GLU A 121 22.96 -2.78 -22.88
C GLU A 121 24.29 -2.09 -22.64
N GLN A 122 25.38 -2.64 -23.18
CA GLN A 122 26.72 -2.05 -23.13
C GLN A 122 26.77 -0.73 -23.90
N ALA A 123 26.20 -0.71 -25.11
CA ALA A 123 26.12 0.48 -25.94
C ALA A 123 25.28 1.57 -25.25
N LEU A 124 24.09 1.23 -24.75
CA LEU A 124 23.23 2.16 -24.01
C LEU A 124 23.91 2.67 -22.73
N GLY A 125 24.61 1.79 -22.01
CA GLY A 125 25.41 2.16 -20.85
C GLY A 125 26.48 3.19 -21.16
N MET A 126 27.26 2.95 -22.23
CA MET A 126 28.26 3.90 -22.70
C MET A 126 27.64 5.23 -23.12
N LEU A 127 26.56 5.19 -23.88
CA LEU A 127 25.87 6.38 -24.35
C LEU A 127 25.31 7.22 -23.20
N PHE A 128 24.74 6.57 -22.18
CA PHE A 128 24.25 7.23 -20.98
C PHE A 128 25.38 7.87 -20.16
N TRP A 129 26.51 7.16 -19.99
CA TRP A 129 27.69 7.72 -19.31
C TRP A 129 28.28 8.94 -20.02
N HIS A 130 28.14 9.00 -21.34
CA HIS A 130 28.56 10.14 -22.16
C HIS A 130 27.45 11.19 -22.36
N ARG A 131 26.42 11.23 -21.50
CA ARG A 131 25.35 12.25 -21.53
C ARG A 131 24.61 12.31 -22.86
N HIS A 132 24.45 11.17 -23.53
CA HIS A 132 23.79 11.04 -24.83
C HIS A 132 24.50 11.81 -25.95
N ASP A 133 25.81 12.02 -25.83
CA ASP A 133 26.67 12.57 -26.88
C ASP A 133 26.98 11.48 -27.92
N LEU A 134 26.54 11.71 -29.17
CA LEU A 134 26.63 10.78 -30.30
C LEU A 134 27.64 11.25 -31.34
#